data_AF-A0A8S9SIB1-F1
#
_entry.id   AF-A0A8S9SIB1-F1
#
_cell.length_a   1.000
_cell.length_b   1.000
_cell.length_c   1.000
_cell.angle_alpha   90.00
_cell.angle_beta   90.00
_cell.angle_gamma   90.00
#
_symmetry.space_group_name_H-M   'P 1'
#
loop_
_entity.id
_entity.type
_entity.pdbx_description
1 polymer ?
#
loop_
_entity_poly.entity_id
_entity_poly.type
_entity_poly.pdbx_seq_one_letter_code
_entity_poly.pdbx_strand_id
1 'polypeptide(L)'
;MLHRTKMDQASFGLMFDAYCKGVILYGPYWEHVLSYWNGSLEDKENVLFMMYEEIIEEPHLQVKRLTEFLNYTFTEEEEASGSVEAVLALWVCTRCKCTGSFIKISSLF
;
A
#
# COMPACT_ATOMS: atom_id res chain seq x y z
N MET A 1 18.92 0.08 -1.73
CA MET A 1 19.39 0.65 -0.44
C MET A 1 19.19 2.15 -0.49
N LEU A 2 18.07 2.67 0.03
CA LEU A 2 18.00 4.09 0.35
C LEU A 2 18.77 4.27 1.66
N HIS A 3 19.95 4.88 1.58
CA HIS A 3 20.68 5.32 2.76
C HIS A 3 19.72 6.22 3.56
N ARG A 4 19.64 6.00 4.88
CA ARG A 4 18.98 6.95 5.79
C ARG A 4 19.84 8.22 5.84
N THR A 5 19.75 9.04 4.81
CA THR A 5 20.36 10.36 4.77
C THR A 5 19.51 11.25 5.67
N LYS A 6 20.12 11.91 6.65
CA LYS A 6 19.44 13.01 7.34
C LYS A 6 19.19 14.09 6.29
N MET A 7 17.92 14.31 5.94
CA MET A 7 17.53 15.39 5.05
C MET A 7 17.54 16.68 5.89
N ASP A 8 18.36 17.64 5.51
CA ASP A 8 18.35 18.96 6.15
C ASP A 8 17.11 19.76 5.72
N GLN A 9 16.79 20.82 6.45
CA GLN A 9 15.56 21.59 6.20
C GLN A 9 15.53 22.23 4.79
N ALA A 10 16.68 22.61 4.24
CA ALA A 10 16.73 23.23 2.91
C ALA A 10 16.51 22.17 1.81
N SER A 11 17.10 20.98 1.94
CA SER A 11 16.84 19.88 1.00
C SER A 11 15.42 19.34 1.09
N PHE A 12 14.81 19.27 2.28
CA PHE A 12 13.39 18.94 2.40
C PHE A 12 12.50 19.96 1.67
N GLY A 13 12.78 21.26 1.87
CA GLY A 13 12.00 22.33 1.21
C GLY A 13 12.03 22.23 -0.32
N LEU A 14 13.20 21.96 -0.89
CA LEU A 14 13.35 21.77 -2.35
C LEU A 14 12.60 20.52 -2.85
N MET A 15 12.69 19.41 -2.11
CA MET A 15 11.97 18.18 -2.47
C MET A 15 10.45 18.35 -2.35
N PHE A 16 9.98 19.07 -1.33
CA PHE A 16 8.56 19.36 -1.15
C PHE A 16 8.01 20.26 -2.26
N ASP A 17 8.74 21.31 -2.64
CA ASP A 17 8.36 22.17 -3.77
C ASP A 17 8.32 21.38 -5.09
N ALA A 18 9.31 20.53 -5.34
CA ALA A 18 9.32 19.64 -6.50
C ALA A 18 8.12 18.67 -6.47
N TYR A 19 7.78 18.10 -5.31
CA TYR A 19 6.61 17.25 -5.11
C TYR A 19 5.31 17.98 -5.43
N CYS A 20 5.11 19.18 -4.87
CA CYS A 20 3.92 20.01 -5.13
C CYS A 20 3.78 20.39 -6.60
N LYS A 21 4.90 20.60 -7.31
CA LYS A 21 4.93 20.86 -8.75
C LYS A 21 4.82 19.60 -9.60
N GLY A 22 4.79 18.41 -9.00
CA GLY A 22 4.76 17.13 -9.69
C GLY A 22 6.07 16.76 -10.39
N VAL A 23 7.16 17.49 -10.14
CA VAL A 23 8.50 17.24 -10.73
C VAL A 23 9.26 16.25 -9.85
N ILE A 24 8.67 15.07 -9.67
CA ILE A 24 9.22 13.97 -8.89
C ILE A 24 9.08 12.66 -9.66
N LEU A 25 9.84 11.65 -9.26
CA LEU A 25 9.71 10.32 -9.82
C LEU A 25 8.26 9.81 -9.60
N TYR A 26 7.62 9.33 -10.66
CA TYR A 26 6.21 8.91 -10.68
C TYR A 26 5.17 10.01 -10.35
N GLY A 27 5.55 11.30 -10.39
CA GLY A 27 4.62 12.41 -10.28
C GLY A 27 3.86 12.72 -11.58
N PRO A 28 2.77 13.51 -11.53
CA PRO A 28 2.18 14.17 -10.36
C PRO A 28 1.43 13.19 -9.44
N TYR A 29 1.69 13.25 -8.13
CA TYR A 29 1.14 12.30 -7.16
C TYR A 29 -0.39 12.22 -7.20
N TRP A 30 -1.06 13.37 -7.22
CA TRP A 30 -2.52 13.42 -7.21
C TRP A 30 -3.14 12.81 -8.46
N GLU A 31 -2.54 13.02 -9.63
CA GLU A 31 -3.01 12.40 -10.87
C GLU A 31 -2.86 10.88 -10.81
N HIS A 32 -1.74 10.40 -10.25
CA HIS A 32 -1.52 8.98 -10.04
C HIS A 32 -2.59 8.38 -9.11
N VAL A 33 -2.82 8.97 -7.94
CA VAL A 33 -3.85 8.48 -6.99
C VAL A 33 -5.25 8.50 -7.61
N LEU A 34 -5.63 9.62 -8.26
CA LEU A 34 -6.95 9.78 -8.86
C LEU A 34 -7.18 8.78 -10.01
N SER A 35 -6.16 8.49 -10.80
CA SER A 35 -6.27 7.51 -11.89
C SER A 35 -6.64 6.11 -11.40
N TYR A 36 -5.99 5.63 -10.33
CA TYR A 36 -6.31 4.34 -9.73
C TYR A 36 -7.63 4.35 -8.95
N TRP A 37 -7.95 5.46 -8.28
CA TRP A 37 -9.24 5.62 -7.63
C TRP A 37 -10.38 5.48 -8.65
N ASN A 38 -10.35 6.27 -9.73
CA ASN A 38 -11.35 6.20 -10.78
C ASN A 38 -11.38 4.82 -11.45
N GLY A 39 -10.21 4.23 -11.74
CA GLY A 39 -10.11 2.87 -12.29
C GLY A 39 -10.77 1.82 -11.38
N SER A 40 -10.66 1.95 -10.06
CA SER A 40 -11.33 1.05 -9.11
C SER A 40 -12.84 1.21 -9.08
N LEU A 41 -13.37 2.37 -9.47
CA LEU A 41 -14.81 2.60 -9.58
C LEU A 41 -15.36 2.02 -10.89
N GLU A 42 -14.57 2.08 -11.96
CA GLU A 42 -14.93 1.57 -13.29
C GLU A 42 -14.76 0.04 -13.40
N ASP A 43 -13.68 -0.51 -12.85
CA ASP A 43 -13.31 -1.93 -12.94
C ASP A 43 -12.98 -2.52 -11.56
N LYS A 44 -14.02 -2.82 -10.80
CA LYS A 44 -13.92 -3.40 -9.45
C LYS A 44 -13.38 -4.82 -9.42
N GLU A 45 -13.41 -5.53 -10.54
CA GLU A 45 -12.94 -6.92 -10.63
C GLU A 45 -11.43 -6.99 -10.81
N ASN A 46 -10.83 -6.01 -11.48
CA ASN A 46 -9.38 -6.00 -11.75
C ASN A 46 -8.61 -4.89 -11.00
N VAL A 47 -9.30 -3.93 -10.37
CA VAL A 47 -8.66 -2.84 -9.63
C VAL A 47 -9.23 -2.69 -8.23
N LEU A 48 -8.41 -3.03 -7.22
CA LEU A 48 -8.71 -2.78 -5.81
C LEU A 48 -7.94 -1.54 -5.31
N PHE A 49 -8.66 -0.53 -4.85
CA PHE A 49 -8.08 0.64 -4.19
C PHE A 49 -8.20 0.50 -2.67
N MET A 50 -7.08 0.61 -1.96
CA MET A 50 -7.01 0.57 -0.48
C MET A 50 -6.20 1.75 0.04
N MET A 51 -6.63 2.33 1.16
CA MET A 51 -5.89 3.39 1.84
C MET A 51 -4.97 2.83 2.92
N TYR A 52 -3.80 3.44 3.08
CA TYR A 52 -2.80 3.00 4.06
C TYR A 52 -3.33 3.12 5.49
N GLU A 53 -4.04 4.20 5.77
CA GLU A 53 -4.65 4.50 7.05
C GLU A 53 -5.67 3.42 7.45
N GLU A 54 -6.50 2.96 6.51
CA GLU A 54 -7.47 1.88 6.73
C GLU A 54 -6.78 0.53 7.01
N ILE A 55 -5.63 0.28 6.37
CA ILE A 55 -4.83 -0.93 6.61
C ILE A 55 -4.25 -0.91 8.03
N ILE A 56 -3.87 0.25 8.56
CA ILE A 56 -3.39 0.37 9.94
C ILE A 56 -4.55 0.26 10.94
N GLU A 57 -5.67 0.92 10.65
CA GLU A 57 -6.81 1.00 11.57
C GLU A 57 -7.54 -0.35 11.69
N GLU A 58 -7.82 -1.00 10.57
CA GLU A 58 -8.58 -2.25 10.51
C GLU A 58 -7.89 -3.32 9.63
N PRO A 59 -6.70 -3.80 10.02
CA PRO A 59 -5.88 -4.68 9.17
C PRO A 59 -6.57 -6.00 8.83
N HIS A 60 -7.34 -6.58 9.77
CA HIS A 60 -8.12 -7.80 9.52
C HIS A 60 -9.17 -7.61 8.43
N LEU A 61 -9.88 -6.47 8.43
CA LEU A 61 -10.90 -6.17 7.43
C LEU A 61 -10.26 -5.96 6.05
N GLN A 62 -9.12 -5.26 5.99
CA GLN A 62 -8.42 -5.04 4.72
C GLN A 62 -7.84 -6.34 4.14
N VAL A 63 -7.33 -7.25 4.98
CA VAL A 63 -6.91 -8.59 4.51
C VAL A 63 -8.08 -9.37 3.92
N LYS A 64 -9.24 -9.41 4.60
CA LYS A 64 -10.43 -10.09 4.08
C LYS A 64 -10.89 -9.51 2.74
N ARG A 65 -10.94 -8.18 2.66
CA ARG A 65 -11.27 -7.45 1.43
C ARG A 65 -10.29 -7.75 0.28
N LEU A 66 -8.99 -7.86 0.56
CA LEU A 66 -8.00 -8.25 -0.44
C LEU A 66 -8.19 -9.70 -0.89
N THR A 67 -8.42 -10.63 0.04
CA THR A 67 -8.60 -12.04 -0.32
C THR A 67 -9.86 -12.23 -1.17
N GLU A 68 -10.96 -11.57 -0.81
CA GLU A 68 -12.19 -11.59 -1.61
C GLU A 68 -11.97 -11.08 -3.03
N PHE A 69 -11.22 -9.98 -3.18
CA PHE A 69 -10.84 -9.45 -4.50
C PHE A 69 -9.99 -10.45 -5.32
N LEU A 70 -9.14 -11.23 -4.66
CA LEU A 70 -8.37 -12.30 -5.29
C LEU A 70 -9.18 -13.59 -5.51
N ASN A 71 -10.50 -13.57 -5.27
CA ASN A 71 -11.37 -14.74 -5.30
C ASN A 71 -10.91 -15.86 -4.37
N TYR A 72 -10.38 -15.49 -3.21
CA TYR A 72 -9.94 -16.40 -2.15
C TYR A 72 -10.66 -16.08 -0.84
N THR A 73 -11.09 -17.11 -0.14
CA THR A 73 -11.73 -16.99 1.18
C THR A 73 -11.04 -17.94 2.12
N PHE A 74 -10.65 -17.45 3.30
CA PHE A 74 -10.09 -18.31 4.34
C PHE A 74 -11.09 -19.40 4.72
N THR A 75 -10.60 -20.63 4.82
CA THR A 75 -11.37 -21.75 5.35
C THR A 75 -11.43 -21.69 6.87
N GLU A 76 -12.41 -22.37 7.47
CA GLU A 76 -12.52 -22.45 8.95
C GLU A 76 -11.25 -23.04 9.59
N GLU A 77 -10.56 -23.94 8.89
CA GLU A 77 -9.29 -24.52 9.34
C GLU A 77 -8.15 -23.50 9.30
N GLU A 78 -8.08 -22.65 8.28
CA GLU A 78 -7.08 -21.58 8.16
C GLU A 78 -7.32 -20.48 9.21
N GLU A 79 -8.58 -20.12 9.48
CA GLU A 79 -8.93 -19.20 10.56
C GLU A 79 -8.59 -19.82 11.94
N ALA A 80 -8.91 -21.09 12.17
CA ALA A 80 -8.61 -21.77 13.44
C ALA A 80 -7.11 -22.02 13.68
N SER A 81 -6.33 -22.22 12.61
CA SER A 81 -4.87 -22.43 12.69
C SER A 81 -4.07 -21.15 12.93
N GLY A 82 -4.71 -19.99 12.93
CA GLY A 82 -4.04 -18.70 13.08
C GLY A 82 -3.32 -18.22 11.82
N SER A 83 -3.71 -18.75 10.64
CA SER A 83 -3.08 -18.40 9.37
C SER A 83 -3.36 -16.94 8.99
N VAL A 84 -4.53 -16.41 9.35
CA VAL A 84 -4.90 -15.00 9.14
C VAL A 84 -3.97 -14.08 9.94
N GLU A 85 -3.71 -14.43 11.19
CA GLU A 85 -2.81 -13.71 12.11
C GLU A 85 -1.36 -13.76 11.62
N ALA A 86 -0.94 -14.89 11.04
CA ALA A 86 0.38 -15.00 10.42
C ALA A 86 0.53 -14.08 9.20
N VAL A 87 -0.50 -14.00 8.33
CA VAL A 87 -0.52 -13.07 7.18
C VAL A 87 -0.49 -11.62 7.66
N LEU A 88 -1.29 -11.29 8.67
CA LEU A 88 -1.32 -9.95 9.27
C LEU A 88 0.03 -9.59 9.90
N ALA A 89 0.68 -10.53 10.58
CA ALA A 89 2.01 -10.32 11.14
C ALA A 89 3.05 -10.00 10.04
N LEU A 90 2.91 -10.58 8.84
CA LEU A 90 3.75 -10.23 7.69
C LEU A 90 3.48 -8.82 7.18
N TRP A 91 2.22 -8.37 7.17
CA TRP A 91 1.85 -7.02 6.72
C TRP A 91 2.27 -5.93 7.71
N VAL A 92 2.09 -6.19 9.00
CA VAL A 92 2.46 -5.29 10.08
C VAL A 92 3.99 -5.26 10.29
N CYS A 93 4.70 -6.34 9.91
CA CYS A 93 6.16 -6.39 9.90
C CYS A 93 6.77 -5.67 8.69
N THR A 94 6.46 -4.39 8.51
CA THR A 94 7.25 -3.46 7.68
C THR A 94 8.60 -3.09 8.31
N ARG A 95 9.14 -3.95 9.21
CA ARG A 95 10.57 -3.96 9.60
C ARG A 95 11.40 -5.01 8.85
N CYS A 96 10.83 -5.69 7.84
CA CYS A 96 11.62 -6.44 6.87
C CYS A 96 11.84 -5.62 5.60
N LYS A 97 13.10 -5.49 5.19
CA LYS A 97 13.52 -4.86 3.94
C LYS A 97 12.89 -5.61 2.77
N CYS A 98 11.89 -5.04 2.10
CA CYS A 98 11.30 -5.64 0.91
C CYS A 98 12.30 -5.59 -0.26
N THR A 99 13.02 -6.68 -0.49
CA THR A 99 13.53 -7.04 -1.81
C THR A 99 12.42 -7.76 -2.58
N GLY A 100 11.91 -7.09 -3.62
CA GLY A 100 11.33 -7.68 -4.83
C GLY A 100 10.32 -8.83 -4.68
N SER A 101 9.03 -8.49 -4.60
CA SER A 101 7.93 -9.14 -5.33
C SER A 101 6.71 -8.22 -5.22
N PHE A 102 6.31 -7.64 -6.34
CA PHE A 102 5.24 -6.65 -6.43
C PHE A 102 3.87 -7.32 -6.30
N ILE A 103 3.27 -7.23 -5.10
CA ILE A 103 1.82 -7.09 -4.99
C ILE A 103 1.60 -5.58 -4.99
N LYS A 104 0.91 -5.04 -6.01
CA LYS A 104 0.57 -3.61 -6.12
C LYS A 104 -0.43 -3.24 -5.03
N ILE A 105 0.06 -3.02 -3.82
CA ILE A 105 -0.63 -2.22 -2.82
C ILE A 105 -0.12 -0.80 -3.05
N SER A 106 -0.98 0.05 -3.62
CA SER A 106 -0.73 1.48 -3.80
C SER A 106 -0.80 2.18 -2.44
N SER A 107 0.19 1.92 -1.61
CA SER A 107 0.58 2.79 -0.51
C SER A 107 2.10 2.79 -0.47
N LEU A 108 2.70 3.51 -1.41
CA LEU A 108 4.12 3.81 -1.40
C LEU A 108 4.28 5.32 -1.28
N PHE A 109 4.94 5.71 -0.19
CA PHE A 109 5.82 6.88 -0.17
C PHE A 109 6.82 6.82 -1.33
#